data_AF-A0A318E8L9-F1
#
_entry.id   AF-A0A318E8L9-F1
#
_cell.length_a   1.000
_cell.length_b   1.000
_cell.length_c   1.000
_cell.angle_alpha   90.00
_cell.angle_beta   90.00
_cell.angle_gamma   90.00
#
_symmetry.space_group_name_H-M   'P 1'
#
loop_
_entity.id
_entity.type
_entity.pdbx_description
1 polymer ?
#
loop_
_entity_poly.entity_id
_entity_poly.type
_entity_poly.pdbx_seq_one_letter_code
_entity_poly.pdbx_strand_id
1 'polypeptide(L)'
;YNRQLERQLRLQGEEIAILDDSIAQATTVDRQILPLMLRMVDALEQFVALDIPFLPRERAERLQFVLEAIDRVDVTVAEKFRQVLEAYLIELEFGRTIEAYTGTVDVGGQKLEVDFLRVGRIGLYYQTLDGTQSARWDVASKSWVNLPASDRNPVREAIRVARKLTAPNLLTLPLPTAGDAS
;
A
#
# COMPACT_ATOMS: atom_id res chain seq x y z
N TYR A 1 -5.31 -27.76 -12.64
CA TYR A 1 -5.57 -26.64 -11.72
C TYR A 1 -5.35 -27.04 -10.26
N ASN A 2 -6.09 -28.00 -9.68
CA ASN A 2 -5.87 -28.47 -8.29
C ASN A 2 -4.44 -28.96 -7.99
N ARG A 3 -3.80 -29.70 -8.91
CA ARG A 3 -2.41 -30.18 -8.70
C ARG A 3 -1.35 -29.08 -8.62
N GLN A 4 -1.63 -27.90 -9.17
CA GLN A 4 -0.70 -26.77 -9.17
C GLN A 4 -0.83 -25.97 -7.87
N LEU A 5 -2.07 -25.81 -7.38
CA LEU A 5 -2.39 -25.23 -6.07
C LEU A 5 -1.86 -26.12 -4.91
N GLU A 6 -2.05 -27.43 -4.98
CA GLU A 6 -1.53 -28.40 -4.00
C GLU A 6 0.00 -28.46 -3.99
N ARG A 7 0.65 -28.18 -5.13
CA ARG A 7 2.11 -28.11 -5.19
C ARG A 7 2.61 -26.80 -4.56
N GLN A 8 1.90 -25.70 -4.78
CA GLN A 8 2.24 -24.39 -4.20
C GLN A 8 2.00 -24.33 -2.68
N LEU A 9 0.91 -24.93 -2.19
CA LEU A 9 0.62 -25.06 -0.74
C LEU A 9 1.61 -25.98 -0.02
N ARG A 10 2.07 -27.05 -0.68
CA ARG A 10 3.07 -27.97 -0.12
C ARG A 10 4.46 -27.33 -0.07
N LEU A 11 4.84 -26.59 -1.12
CA LEU A 11 6.07 -25.81 -1.14
C LEU A 11 6.05 -24.73 -0.04
N GLN A 12 4.92 -24.06 0.18
CA GLN A 12 4.77 -23.09 1.27
C GLN A 12 4.79 -23.75 2.66
N GLY A 13 4.20 -24.94 2.80
CA GLY A 13 4.25 -25.70 4.06
C GLY A 13 5.65 -26.23 4.40
N GLU A 14 6.41 -26.67 3.40
CA GLU A 14 7.82 -27.09 3.57
C GLU A 14 8.74 -25.91 3.90
N GLU A 15 8.50 -24.74 3.30
CA GLU A 15 9.27 -23.51 3.56
C GLU A 15 9.00 -22.97 4.98
N ILE A 16 7.74 -23.04 5.46
CA ILE A 16 7.38 -22.70 6.85
C ILE A 16 7.98 -23.71 7.85
N ALA A 17 7.99 -25.01 7.52
CA ALA A 17 8.58 -26.03 8.40
C ALA A 17 10.11 -25.90 8.53
N ILE A 18 10.80 -25.53 7.45
CA ILE A 18 12.25 -25.23 7.46
C ILE A 18 12.53 -23.96 8.27
N LEU A 19 11.64 -22.97 8.21
CA LEU A 19 11.69 -21.78 9.06
C LEU A 19 11.48 -22.13 10.55
N ASP A 20 10.51 -22.99 10.87
CA ASP A 20 10.24 -23.43 12.25
C ASP A 20 11.40 -24.26 12.85
N ASP A 21 12.01 -25.16 12.08
CA ASP A 21 13.16 -25.96 12.53
C ASP A 21 14.42 -25.11 12.73
N SER A 22 14.57 -24.04 11.93
CA SER A 22 15.63 -23.03 12.09
C SER A 22 15.40 -22.12 13.32
N ILE A 23 14.15 -21.98 13.77
CA ILE A 23 13.77 -21.21 14.96
C ILE A 23 13.94 -22.04 16.26
N ALA A 24 13.93 -23.37 16.19
CA ALA A 24 14.11 -24.22 17.37
C ALA A 24 15.56 -24.25 17.93
N GLN A 25 16.57 -23.86 17.14
CA GLN A 25 17.98 -23.80 17.59
C GLN A 25 18.36 -22.48 18.33
N ALA A 26 17.37 -21.66 18.71
CA ALA A 26 17.51 -20.21 18.85
C ALA A 26 17.75 -19.61 20.25
N THR A 27 18.47 -20.21 21.20
CA THR A 27 18.81 -19.47 22.46
C THR A 27 19.78 -18.30 22.24
N THR A 28 20.46 -18.24 21.08
CA THR A 28 21.33 -17.12 20.66
C THR A 28 20.70 -16.27 19.54
N VAL A 29 19.84 -16.86 18.71
CA VAL A 29 19.17 -16.22 17.57
C VAL A 29 18.06 -15.25 18.04
N ASP A 30 17.40 -15.53 19.18
CA ASP A 30 16.39 -14.64 19.78
C ASP A 30 16.90 -13.21 20.05
N ARG A 31 18.20 -13.04 20.36
CA ARG A 31 18.78 -11.71 20.65
C ARG A 31 19.02 -10.87 19.40
N GLN A 32 19.13 -11.48 18.22
CA GLN A 32 19.46 -10.77 16.96
C GLN A 32 18.25 -10.56 16.06
N ILE A 33 17.20 -11.40 16.19
CA ILE A 33 15.99 -11.27 15.38
C ILE A 33 15.17 -10.05 15.77
N LEU A 34 15.01 -9.75 17.07
CA LEU A 34 14.26 -8.56 17.51
C LEU A 34 14.86 -7.24 16.93
N PRO A 35 16.17 -6.97 17.04
CA PRO A 35 16.78 -5.81 16.38
C PRO A 35 16.67 -5.81 14.84
N LEU A 36 16.54 -6.97 14.21
CA LEU A 36 16.31 -7.04 12.76
C LEU A 36 14.87 -6.65 12.43
N MET A 37 13.88 -7.17 13.14
CA MET A 37 12.47 -6.83 12.95
C MET A 37 12.22 -5.34 13.13
N LEU A 38 12.81 -4.72 14.16
CA LEU A 38 12.71 -3.27 14.37
C LEU A 38 13.28 -2.50 13.16
N ARG A 39 14.47 -2.86 12.68
CA ARG A 39 15.06 -2.23 11.48
C ARG A 39 14.21 -2.43 10.22
N MET A 40 13.54 -3.57 10.09
CA MET A 40 12.61 -3.82 8.98
C MET A 40 11.39 -2.90 9.08
N VAL A 41 10.80 -2.76 10.27
CA VAL A 41 9.68 -1.83 10.47
C VAL A 41 10.08 -0.39 10.22
N ASP A 42 11.26 0.04 10.71
CA ASP A 42 11.80 1.38 10.44
C ASP A 42 11.98 1.62 8.93
N ALA A 43 12.49 0.63 8.20
CA ALA A 43 12.63 0.72 6.75
C ALA A 43 11.26 0.79 6.04
N LEU A 44 10.26 0.07 6.54
CA LEU A 44 8.90 0.11 6.03
C LEU A 44 8.24 1.48 6.27
N GLU A 45 8.44 2.05 7.45
CA GLU A 45 7.96 3.40 7.79
C GLU A 45 8.60 4.47 6.88
N GLN A 46 9.92 4.41 6.68
CA GLN A 46 10.61 5.32 5.76
C GLN A 46 10.10 5.16 4.33
N PHE A 47 9.87 3.93 3.89
CA PHE A 47 9.31 3.64 2.57
C PHE A 47 7.91 4.26 2.41
N VAL A 48 7.03 4.11 3.41
CA VAL A 48 5.69 4.71 3.43
C VAL A 48 5.77 6.25 3.40
N ALA A 49 6.71 6.85 4.14
CA ALA A 49 6.88 8.29 4.21
C ALA A 49 7.40 8.93 2.91
N LEU A 50 8.17 8.18 2.11
CA LEU A 50 8.72 8.63 0.83
C LEU A 50 7.80 8.35 -0.36
N ASP A 51 6.76 7.57 -0.15
CA ASP A 51 5.81 7.12 -1.17
C ASP A 51 4.67 8.12 -1.37
N ILE A 52 3.79 7.82 -2.32
CA ILE A 52 2.56 8.57 -2.57
C ILE A 52 1.63 8.44 -1.33
N PRO A 53 1.00 9.54 -0.84
CA PRO A 53 0.27 9.56 0.43
C PRO A 53 -1.16 9.00 0.31
N PHE A 54 -1.29 7.74 -0.12
CA PHE A 54 -2.58 7.03 -0.13
C PHE A 54 -2.83 6.33 1.20
N LEU A 55 -4.11 6.20 1.57
CA LEU A 55 -4.58 5.52 2.79
C LEU A 55 -3.71 5.84 4.04
N PRO A 56 -3.36 7.12 4.30
CA PRO A 56 -2.32 7.47 5.27
C PRO A 56 -2.65 6.97 6.68
N ARG A 57 -3.94 7.00 7.05
CA ARG A 57 -4.42 6.50 8.34
C ARG A 57 -4.26 4.99 8.47
N GLU A 58 -4.76 4.22 7.51
CA GLU A 58 -4.73 2.76 7.57
C GLU A 58 -3.30 2.21 7.54
N ARG A 59 -2.41 2.84 6.76
CA ARG A 59 -1.00 2.47 6.70
C ARG A 59 -0.29 2.77 8.02
N ALA A 60 -0.57 3.92 8.64
CA ALA A 60 -0.05 4.28 9.96
C ALA A 60 -0.56 3.33 11.06
N GLU A 61 -1.86 3.02 11.07
CA GLU A 61 -2.47 2.08 12.01
C GLU A 61 -1.84 0.68 11.87
N ARG A 62 -1.55 0.23 10.63
CA ARG A 62 -0.87 -1.04 10.39
C ARG A 62 0.57 -1.05 10.91
N LEU A 63 1.34 0.01 10.65
CA LEU A 63 2.71 0.13 11.17
C LEU A 63 2.72 0.09 12.70
N GLN A 64 1.80 0.84 13.33
CA GLN A 64 1.63 0.84 14.78
C GLN A 64 1.28 -0.55 15.31
N PHE A 65 0.35 -1.26 14.66
CA PHE A 65 -0.02 -2.62 15.06
C PHE A 65 1.17 -3.58 15.04
N VAL A 66 2.02 -3.51 14.00
CA VAL A 66 3.24 -4.34 13.90
C VAL A 66 4.24 -4.00 15.01
N LEU A 67 4.45 -2.71 15.30
CA LEU A 67 5.31 -2.26 16.39
C LEU A 67 4.83 -2.80 17.74
N GLU A 68 3.54 -2.63 18.04
CA GLU A 68 2.93 -3.12 19.28
C GLU A 68 3.07 -4.64 19.41
N ALA A 69 2.90 -5.37 18.31
CA ALA A 69 3.08 -6.82 18.32
C ALA A 69 4.51 -7.27 18.60
N ILE A 70 5.53 -6.51 18.14
CA ILE A 70 6.93 -6.79 18.44
C ILE A 70 7.20 -6.66 19.94
N ASP A 71 6.57 -5.71 20.62
CA ASP A 71 6.76 -5.46 22.06
C ASP A 71 6.00 -6.43 22.97
N ARG A 72 4.99 -7.13 22.43
CA ARG A 72 4.18 -8.08 23.19
C ARG A 72 4.97 -9.32 23.64
N VAL A 73 4.94 -9.60 24.94
CA VAL A 73 5.67 -10.73 25.55
C VAL A 73 4.95 -12.07 25.31
N ASP A 74 3.64 -12.04 25.11
CA ASP A 74 2.80 -13.22 24.90
C ASP A 74 2.79 -13.74 23.45
N VAL A 75 3.51 -13.08 22.55
CA VAL A 75 3.60 -13.43 21.13
C VAL A 75 4.95 -14.07 20.83
N THR A 76 4.96 -15.20 20.11
CA THR A 76 6.19 -15.89 19.73
C THR A 76 7.01 -15.08 18.74
N VAL A 77 8.33 -15.27 18.72
CA VAL A 77 9.23 -14.59 17.77
C VAL A 77 8.82 -14.89 16.32
N ALA A 78 8.40 -16.12 16.03
CA ALA A 78 7.92 -16.54 14.71
C ALA A 78 6.66 -15.76 14.28
N GLU A 79 5.72 -15.52 15.19
CA GLU A 79 4.51 -14.75 14.91
C GLU A 79 4.81 -13.27 14.69
N LYS A 80 5.70 -12.67 15.50
CA LYS A 80 6.18 -11.30 15.29
C LYS A 80 6.78 -11.13 13.90
N PHE A 81 7.66 -12.06 13.50
CA PHE A 81 8.30 -12.03 12.19
C PHE A 81 7.30 -12.16 11.05
N ARG A 82 6.32 -13.07 11.20
CA ARG A 82 5.20 -13.23 10.26
C ARG A 82 4.46 -11.93 10.02
N GLN A 83 4.10 -11.22 11.08
CA GLN A 83 3.36 -9.97 10.99
C GLN A 83 4.15 -8.86 10.31
N VAL A 84 5.46 -8.78 10.56
CA VAL A 84 6.36 -7.89 9.81
C VAL A 84 6.31 -8.24 8.32
N LEU A 85 6.48 -9.50 7.96
CA LEU A 85 6.44 -9.93 6.54
C LEU A 85 5.07 -9.67 5.90
N GLU A 86 3.97 -9.90 6.60
CA GLU A 86 2.62 -9.60 6.11
C GLU A 86 2.45 -8.11 5.80
N ALA A 87 2.97 -7.22 6.66
CA ALA A 87 2.94 -5.79 6.39
C ALA A 87 3.70 -5.43 5.10
N TYR A 88 4.86 -6.06 4.85
CA TYR A 88 5.58 -5.92 3.58
C TYR A 88 4.78 -6.47 2.39
N LEU A 89 4.16 -7.65 2.52
CA LEU A 89 3.36 -8.23 1.44
C LEU A 89 2.17 -7.35 1.05
N ILE A 90 1.52 -6.73 2.04
CA ILE A 90 0.44 -5.76 1.82
C ILE A 90 0.99 -4.52 1.11
N GLU A 91 2.14 -3.99 1.54
CA GLU A 91 2.76 -2.85 0.85
C GLU A 91 3.15 -3.19 -0.60
N LEU A 92 3.65 -4.40 -0.87
CA LEU A 92 3.92 -4.86 -2.23
C LEU A 92 2.64 -5.00 -3.06
N GLU A 93 1.53 -5.39 -2.46
CA GLU A 93 0.22 -5.48 -3.12
C GLU A 93 -0.27 -4.12 -3.64
N PHE A 94 -0.01 -3.04 -2.91
CA PHE A 94 -0.33 -1.69 -3.38
C PHE A 94 0.41 -1.33 -4.66
N GLY A 95 1.55 -1.96 -4.98
CA GLY A 95 2.25 -1.72 -6.25
C GLY A 95 1.49 -2.20 -7.49
N ARG A 96 0.61 -3.20 -7.35
CA ARG A 96 0.01 -3.94 -8.48
C ARG A 96 -1.52 -3.84 -8.56
N THR A 97 -2.15 -3.12 -7.64
CA THR A 97 -3.61 -3.01 -7.53
C THR A 97 -4.11 -1.64 -7.95
N ILE A 98 -5.37 -1.59 -8.35
CA ILE A 98 -6.13 -0.36 -8.56
C ILE A 98 -7.25 -0.31 -7.53
N GLU A 99 -7.44 0.84 -6.90
CA GLU A 99 -8.39 0.99 -5.80
C GLU A 99 -8.98 2.39 -5.76
N ALA A 100 -10.23 2.50 -5.33
CA ALA A 100 -10.87 3.78 -5.13
C ALA A 100 -11.65 3.79 -3.82
N TYR A 101 -11.51 4.89 -3.09
CA TYR A 101 -12.09 5.08 -1.76
C TYR A 101 -12.50 6.54 -1.58
N THR A 102 -13.50 6.79 -0.74
CA THR A 102 -13.90 8.16 -0.41
C THR A 102 -13.11 8.64 0.80
N GLY A 103 -12.69 9.90 0.78
CA GLY A 103 -11.96 10.50 1.87
C GLY A 103 -11.98 12.02 1.79
N THR A 104 -11.16 12.66 2.62
CA THR A 104 -11.06 14.12 2.66
C THR A 104 -9.68 14.57 2.18
N VAL A 105 -9.65 15.58 1.32
CA VAL A 105 -8.43 16.28 0.92
C VAL A 105 -8.50 17.73 1.39
N ASP A 106 -7.37 18.28 1.81
CA ASP A 106 -7.23 19.71 2.08
C ASP A 106 -6.69 20.40 0.83
N VAL A 107 -7.49 21.31 0.25
CA VAL A 107 -7.10 22.11 -0.91
C VAL A 107 -7.27 23.57 -0.54
N GLY A 108 -6.14 24.27 -0.36
CA GLY A 108 -6.15 25.70 -0.03
C GLY A 108 -6.78 26.03 1.33
N GLY A 109 -6.71 25.12 2.31
CA GLY A 109 -7.29 25.29 3.65
C GLY A 109 -8.76 24.88 3.75
N GLN A 110 -9.35 24.40 2.65
CA GLN A 110 -10.70 23.85 2.64
C GLN A 110 -10.64 22.32 2.58
N LYS A 111 -11.29 21.67 3.55
CA LYS A 111 -11.52 20.23 3.55
C LYS A 111 -12.65 19.89 2.58
N LEU A 112 -12.32 19.11 1.56
CA LEU A 112 -13.27 18.62 0.55
C LEU A 112 -13.38 17.11 0.65
N GLU A 113 -14.61 16.61 0.62
CA GLU A 113 -14.87 15.18 0.46
C GLU A 113 -14.73 14.82 -1.03
N VAL A 114 -13.93 13.80 -1.31
CA VAL A 114 -13.52 13.41 -2.66
C VAL A 114 -13.43 11.89 -2.78
N ASP A 115 -13.56 11.42 -4.01
CA ASP A 115 -13.22 10.06 -4.37
C ASP A 115 -11.75 10.01 -4.80
N PHE A 116 -10.94 9.27 -4.04
CA PHE A 116 -9.57 8.96 -4.40
C PHE A 116 -9.52 7.77 -5.36
N LEU A 117 -8.55 7.79 -6.26
CA LEU A 117 -8.16 6.68 -7.12
C LEU A 117 -6.67 6.45 -6.98
N ARG A 118 -6.29 5.25 -6.56
CA ARG A 118 -4.91 4.78 -6.55
C ARG A 118 -4.70 3.80 -7.70
N VAL A 119 -3.64 4.01 -8.47
CA VAL A 119 -3.19 3.10 -9.51
C VAL A 119 -1.77 2.68 -9.19
N GLY A 120 -1.65 1.49 -8.61
CA GLY A 120 -0.37 0.97 -8.14
C GLY A 120 0.30 1.95 -7.18
N ARG A 121 1.59 2.19 -7.44
CA ARG A 121 2.42 3.25 -6.83
C ARG A 121 2.84 4.33 -7.84
N ILE A 122 2.18 4.38 -8.99
CA ILE A 122 2.54 5.28 -10.09
C ILE A 122 1.60 6.48 -10.22
N GLY A 123 0.43 6.41 -9.58
CA GLY A 123 -0.54 7.49 -9.63
C GLY A 123 -1.53 7.44 -8.47
N LEU A 124 -1.77 8.61 -7.91
CA LEU A 124 -2.87 8.89 -6.99
C LEU A 124 -3.61 10.10 -7.52
N TYR A 125 -4.93 10.00 -7.54
CA TYR A 125 -5.82 11.03 -8.05
C TYR A 125 -6.93 11.25 -7.05
N TYR A 126 -7.56 12.42 -7.10
CA TYR A 126 -8.89 12.59 -6.55
C TYR A 126 -9.83 13.21 -7.58
N GLN A 127 -11.12 12.98 -7.37
CA GLN A 127 -12.20 13.68 -8.04
C GLN A 127 -13.23 14.09 -7.00
N THR A 128 -13.74 15.32 -7.08
CA THR A 128 -14.84 15.78 -6.21
C THR A 128 -16.09 14.95 -6.47
N LEU A 129 -16.96 14.79 -5.47
CA LEU A 129 -18.15 13.93 -5.58
C LEU A 129 -19.11 14.38 -6.70
N ASP A 130 -19.11 15.67 -7.03
CA ASP A 130 -19.87 16.26 -8.14
C ASP A 130 -19.18 16.07 -9.52
N GLY A 131 -17.96 15.54 -9.54
CA GLY A 131 -17.16 15.31 -10.73
C GLY A 131 -16.60 16.58 -11.39
N THR A 132 -16.73 17.75 -10.76
CA THR A 132 -16.36 19.04 -11.39
C THR A 132 -14.87 19.34 -11.28
N GLN A 133 -14.15 18.74 -10.33
CA GLN A 133 -12.72 18.93 -10.16
C GLN A 133 -12.01 17.59 -10.07
N SER A 134 -10.82 17.52 -10.64
CA SER A 134 -9.94 16.36 -10.52
C SER A 134 -8.51 16.83 -10.41
N ALA A 135 -7.71 16.13 -9.64
CA ALA A 135 -6.29 16.41 -9.49
C ALA A 135 -5.51 15.11 -9.42
N ARG A 136 -4.22 15.20 -9.76
CA ARG A 136 -3.23 14.14 -9.53
C ARG A 136 -2.27 14.56 -8.43
N TRP A 137 -1.77 13.60 -7.68
CA TRP A 137 -0.65 13.83 -6.78
C TRP A 137 0.63 13.96 -7.60
N ASP A 138 1.43 14.97 -7.29
CA ASP A 138 2.78 15.11 -7.81
C ASP A 138 3.79 14.77 -6.72
N VAL A 139 4.64 13.79 -7.01
CA VAL A 139 5.63 13.27 -6.05
C VAL A 139 6.76 14.26 -5.83
N ALA A 140 7.15 15.02 -6.86
CA ALA A 140 8.28 15.94 -6.79
C ALA A 140 7.92 17.18 -5.96
N SER A 141 6.77 17.80 -6.22
CA SER A 141 6.30 18.96 -5.45
C SER A 141 5.56 18.59 -4.16
N LYS A 142 5.25 17.31 -3.94
CA LYS A 142 4.41 16.80 -2.83
C LYS A 142 3.10 17.58 -2.72
N SER A 143 2.44 17.80 -3.85
CA SER A 143 1.21 18.60 -3.91
C SER A 143 0.23 18.05 -4.94
N TRP A 144 -1.02 18.49 -4.82
CA TRP A 144 -2.06 18.21 -5.80
C TRP A 144 -1.93 19.15 -7.01
N VAL A 145 -1.91 18.57 -8.20
CA VAL A 145 -1.91 19.28 -9.48
C VAL A 145 -3.27 19.09 -10.13
N ASN A 146 -3.99 20.19 -10.35
CA ASN A 146 -5.30 20.17 -10.99
C ASN A 146 -5.20 19.64 -12.42
N LEU A 147 -6.12 18.74 -12.75
CA LEU A 147 -6.22 18.16 -14.08
C LEU A 147 -7.18 18.98 -14.96
N PRO A 148 -6.90 19.08 -16.27
CA PRO A 148 -7.80 19.74 -17.22
C PRO A 148 -9.14 19.00 -17.33
N ALA A 149 -10.15 19.69 -17.87
CA ALA A 149 -11.50 19.14 -18.01
C ALA A 149 -11.57 17.87 -18.87
N SER A 150 -10.61 17.70 -19.80
CA SER A 150 -10.47 16.49 -20.62
C SER A 150 -10.28 15.21 -19.80
N ASP A 151 -9.65 15.32 -18.63
CA ASP A 151 -9.23 14.16 -17.83
C ASP A 151 -10.29 13.74 -16.80
N ARG A 152 -11.34 14.56 -16.60
CA ARG A 152 -12.42 14.27 -15.65
C ARG A 152 -13.15 12.97 -15.98
N ASN A 153 -13.44 12.74 -17.26
CA ASN A 153 -14.16 11.53 -17.70
C ASN A 153 -13.28 10.27 -17.55
N PRO A 154 -12.02 10.26 -18.03
CA PRO A 154 -11.12 9.13 -17.78
C PRO A 154 -10.90 8.81 -16.29
N VAL A 155 -10.70 9.82 -15.44
CA VAL A 155 -10.56 9.60 -13.98
C VAL A 155 -11.84 8.99 -13.39
N ARG A 156 -13.01 9.49 -13.78
CA ARG A 156 -14.30 8.94 -13.33
C ARG A 156 -14.49 7.49 -13.76
N GLU A 157 -14.14 7.16 -15.00
CA GLU A 157 -14.20 5.79 -15.49
C GLU A 157 -13.26 4.86 -14.71
N ALA A 158 -12.03 5.30 -14.46
CA ALA A 158 -11.07 4.55 -13.67
C ALA A 158 -11.55 4.33 -12.21
N ILE A 159 -12.17 5.32 -11.58
CA ILE A 159 -12.82 5.16 -10.26
C ILE A 159 -13.91 4.09 -10.31
N ARG A 160 -14.75 4.07 -11.35
CA ARG A 160 -15.81 3.07 -11.51
C ARG A 160 -15.24 1.67 -11.73
N VAL A 161 -14.18 1.54 -12.53
CA VAL A 161 -13.47 0.27 -12.73
C VAL A 161 -12.85 -0.22 -11.42
N ALA A 162 -12.19 0.67 -10.67
CA ALA A 162 -11.61 0.35 -9.36
C ALA A 162 -12.66 -0.13 -8.35
N ARG A 163 -13.87 0.46 -8.38
CA ARG A 163 -15.04 0.04 -7.60
C ARG A 163 -15.77 -1.19 -8.17
N LYS A 164 -15.28 -1.78 -9.26
CA LYS A 164 -15.91 -2.91 -9.96
C LYS A 164 -17.33 -2.62 -10.45
N LEU A 165 -17.67 -1.35 -10.70
CA LEU A 165 -18.97 -0.93 -11.22
C LEU A 165 -19.06 -1.06 -12.74
N THR A 166 -17.91 -1.22 -13.40
CA THR A 166 -17.78 -1.41 -14.85
C THR A 166 -16.70 -2.46 -15.12
N ALA A 167 -16.81 -3.15 -16.26
CA ALA A 167 -15.83 -4.13 -16.68
C ALA A 167 -14.44 -3.48 -16.86
N PRO A 168 -13.34 -4.19 -16.59
CA PRO A 168 -11.99 -3.70 -16.87
C PRO A 168 -11.84 -3.37 -18.36
N ASN A 169 -11.33 -2.17 -18.64
CA ASN A 169 -10.97 -1.71 -19.97
C ASN A 169 -9.62 -0.99 -19.91
N LEU A 170 -9.04 -0.68 -21.06
CA LEU A 170 -7.84 0.15 -21.14
C LEU A 170 -8.15 1.56 -20.60
N LEU A 171 -7.49 1.93 -19.51
CA LEU A 171 -7.64 3.24 -18.87
C LEU A 171 -6.57 4.20 -19.42
N THR A 172 -6.97 5.43 -19.73
CA THR A 172 -6.07 6.52 -20.12
C THR A 172 -6.01 7.52 -18.98
N LEU A 173 -4.92 7.50 -18.21
CA LEU A 173 -4.75 8.37 -17.05
C LEU A 173 -3.51 9.25 -17.20
N PRO A 174 -3.58 10.53 -16.79
CA PRO A 174 -2.45 11.44 -16.85
C PRO A 174 -1.42 11.05 -15.78
N LEU A 175 -0.32 10.43 -16.21
CA LEU A 175 0.76 10.05 -15.31
C LEU A 175 1.67 11.24 -14.97
N PRO A 176 2.30 11.25 -13.79
CA PRO A 176 3.39 12.17 -13.51
C PRO A 176 4.49 11.93 -14.55
N THR A 177 4.78 12.91 -15.39
CA THR A 177 5.92 12.83 -16.29
C THR A 177 7.13 13.45 -15.61
N ALA A 178 8.32 12.90 -15.86
CA ALA A 178 9.57 13.45 -15.33
C ALA A 178 9.86 14.89 -15.82
N GLY A 179 9.08 15.43 -16.78
CA GLY A 179 9.24 16.75 -17.38
C GLY A 179 8.45 17.89 -16.73
N ASP A 180 7.52 17.60 -15.81
CA ASP A 180 6.76 18.65 -15.09
C ASP A 180 7.59 19.30 -13.96
N ALA A 181 8.87 18.93 -13.85
CA ALA A 181 9.85 19.43 -12.87
C ALA A 181 10.78 20.53 -13.45
N SER A 182 10.27 21.40 -14.32
CA SER A 182 11.02 22.55 -14.87
C SER A 182 10.35 23.88 -14.55
#